data_AF-A0A928DVA6-F1
#
_entry.id   AF-A0A928DVA6-F1
#
_cell.length_a   1.000
_cell.length_b   1.000
_cell.length_c   1.000
_cell.angle_alpha   90.00
_cell.angle_beta   90.00
_cell.angle_gamma   90.00
#
_symmetry.space_group_name_H-M   'P 1'
#
loop_
_entity.id
_entity.type
_entity.pdbx_description
1 polymer ?
#
loop_
_entity_poly.entity_id
_entity_poly.type
_entity_poly.pdbx_seq_one_letter_code
_entity_poly.pdbx_strand_id
1 'polypeptide(L)'
;MSDTVCTVDDLLDFEERYEQENRLPFGMPSELSLVHLEDCAAFDRGRAVFDFAERAEREADDLRYRGDRDPQTEARTEREGSDAPASNTGPAKYHLADFPRGWGGFDGGVEASFYGEWDAQAFAELVLVLDRAKKAADEGKEADSYVEFGAFIWKVRAVGAGAGSSSGVRFAFKWVLESRGVKLYVHSNPTPGIPAFRVRFGAECLMQTDLFEAVEALKKCFDFHGFKIKTEVVSRVDAQVLLPVTVADFAFAMQGDRIVTRCRGTYTLHANLQTGDLETISIRSKSCELCIYDKKAELAKSDYIYFDIFCRSVLGDEDANIPDRLTRVEFRFKRDYLAHYGVDTFDDLRGKIAALLDLVSSDWFRILERKKVRGSEREIKNAPIWERVRQAFRYYFSSKTFDRATVTDLKSYKRLSGTPQIERIAKQAVGCLATVASFCMDQIKSGFEVVDFCSALLASYERFFYTKVKEKQIDQEIRRNFRRSYEYDCVSSIQDDLGNCDWHGPLYEFA
;
A
#
# COMPACT_ATOMS: atom_id res chain seq x y z
N MET A 1 -24.83 5.44 32.26
CA MET A 1 -23.57 4.66 32.27
C MET A 1 -22.63 5.42 33.19
N SER A 2 -22.25 4.81 34.31
CA SER A 2 -21.34 5.44 35.27
C SER A 2 -19.91 5.35 34.73
N ASP A 3 -19.27 6.50 34.52
CA ASP A 3 -17.87 6.59 34.13
C ASP A 3 -17.00 6.16 35.30
N THR A 4 -16.68 4.87 35.35
CA THR A 4 -15.66 4.35 36.28
C THR A 4 -14.30 4.64 35.65
N VAL A 5 -13.60 5.64 36.18
CA VAL A 5 -12.22 5.95 35.80
C VAL A 5 -11.33 4.84 36.35
N CYS A 6 -10.75 4.03 35.46
CA CYS A 6 -9.75 3.02 35.80
C CYS A 6 -8.46 3.75 36.19
N THR A 7 -8.00 3.55 37.42
CA THR A 7 -6.79 4.21 37.93
C THR A 7 -5.53 3.43 37.54
N VAL A 8 -4.35 4.08 37.64
CA VAL A 8 -3.06 3.40 37.42
C VAL A 8 -2.89 2.22 38.40
N ASP A 9 -3.39 2.36 39.62
CA ASP A 9 -3.35 1.29 40.63
C ASP A 9 -4.21 0.09 40.21
N ASP A 10 -5.38 0.31 39.59
CA ASP A 10 -6.24 -0.78 39.08
C ASP A 10 -5.58 -1.59 37.95
N LEU A 11 -4.74 -0.96 37.13
CA LEU A 11 -4.01 -1.62 36.04
C LEU A 11 -2.80 -2.42 36.54
N LEU A 12 -2.08 -1.90 37.53
CA LEU A 12 -0.99 -2.62 38.18
C LEU A 12 -1.52 -3.84 38.93
N ASP A 13 -2.66 -3.68 39.62
CA ASP A 13 -3.37 -4.79 40.28
C ASP A 13 -3.84 -5.85 39.28
N PHE A 14 -4.24 -5.45 38.06
CA PHE A 14 -4.63 -6.39 37.01
C PHE A 14 -3.44 -7.17 36.45
N GLU A 15 -2.31 -6.52 36.17
CA GLU A 15 -1.08 -7.21 35.71
C GLU A 15 -0.53 -8.15 36.79
N GLU A 16 -0.54 -7.75 38.07
CA GLU A 16 -0.03 -8.59 39.16
C GLU A 16 -0.95 -9.81 39.43
N ARG A 17 -2.28 -9.63 39.37
CA ARG A 17 -3.23 -10.75 39.43
C ARG A 17 -3.08 -11.68 38.22
N TYR A 18 -2.84 -11.12 37.04
CA TYR A 18 -2.64 -11.89 35.82
C TYR A 18 -1.36 -12.73 35.88
N GLU A 19 -0.26 -12.21 36.44
CA GLU A 19 0.97 -12.98 36.66
C GLU A 19 0.81 -14.07 37.73
N GLN A 20 -0.01 -13.83 38.77
CA GLN A 20 -0.27 -14.81 39.82
C GLN A 20 -1.20 -15.94 39.36
N GLU A 21 -2.25 -15.63 38.58
CA GLU A 21 -3.23 -16.60 38.10
C GLU A 21 -2.71 -17.46 36.94
N ASN A 22 -1.70 -16.98 36.19
CA ASN A 22 -1.13 -17.70 35.04
C ASN A 22 0.20 -18.40 35.31
N ARG A 23 0.63 -18.53 36.57
CA ARG A 23 1.67 -19.49 36.97
C ARG A 23 1.10 -20.91 36.98
N LEU A 24 0.85 -21.48 35.80
CA LEU A 24 0.54 -22.92 35.68
C LEU A 24 1.81 -23.77 35.57
N PRO A 25 1.84 -24.97 36.19
CA PRO A 25 2.99 -25.86 36.22
C PRO A 25 2.98 -26.76 34.98
N PHE A 26 3.63 -26.34 33.89
CA PHE A 26 3.83 -27.25 32.76
C PHE A 26 5.12 -28.06 32.94
N GLY A 27 4.96 -29.24 33.51
CA GLY A 27 5.90 -30.34 33.33
C GLY A 27 5.80 -30.85 31.88
N MET A 28 6.85 -30.66 31.08
CA MET A 28 6.98 -31.33 29.80
C MET A 28 7.32 -32.82 30.04
N PRO A 29 6.67 -33.78 29.34
CA PRO A 29 7.12 -35.16 29.34
C PRO A 29 8.45 -35.27 28.60
N SER A 30 9.46 -35.79 29.29
CA SER A 30 10.78 -36.08 28.75
C SER A 30 10.81 -37.44 28.03
N GLU A 31 10.11 -37.59 26.90
CA GLU A 31 10.29 -38.77 26.02
C GLU A 31 10.20 -38.38 24.54
N LEU A 32 11.31 -37.86 24.01
CA LEU A 32 11.61 -37.88 22.58
C LEU A 32 12.24 -39.23 22.26
N SER A 33 11.40 -40.23 21.95
CA SER A 33 11.84 -41.44 21.26
C SER A 33 12.18 -41.09 19.81
N LEU A 34 13.40 -41.46 19.38
CA LEU A 34 13.85 -41.40 17.98
C LEU A 34 12.79 -41.92 17.02
N VAL A 35 12.21 -41.02 16.22
CA VAL A 35 11.46 -41.39 15.01
C VAL A 35 12.44 -41.38 13.85
N HIS A 36 12.62 -42.54 13.23
CA HIS A 36 13.38 -42.74 12.01
C HIS A 36 12.86 -41.83 10.89
N LEU A 37 13.73 -40.95 10.38
CA LEU A 37 13.53 -40.15 9.17
C LEU A 37 13.63 -41.06 7.93
N GLU A 38 12.51 -41.64 7.52
CA GLU A 38 12.33 -42.23 6.19
C GLU A 38 11.03 -41.71 5.58
N ASP A 39 11.01 -40.41 5.24
CA ASP A 39 9.92 -39.83 4.44
C ASP A 39 10.52 -39.04 3.26
N CYS A 40 10.96 -39.78 2.24
CA CYS A 40 11.59 -39.25 1.02
C CYS A 40 10.71 -38.21 0.28
N ALA A 41 9.38 -38.24 0.46
CA ALA A 41 8.46 -37.33 -0.21
C ALA A 41 8.53 -35.87 0.31
N ALA A 42 8.88 -35.65 1.58
CA ALA A 42 9.08 -34.30 2.11
C ALA A 42 10.42 -33.71 1.62
N PHE A 43 11.46 -34.54 1.54
CA PHE A 43 12.77 -34.16 1.03
C PHE A 43 12.73 -33.79 -0.46
N ASP A 44 12.01 -34.55 -1.29
CA ASP A 44 11.86 -34.25 -2.72
C ASP A 44 11.05 -32.98 -2.99
N ARG A 45 10.05 -32.67 -2.14
CA ARG A 45 9.31 -31.39 -2.19
C ARG A 45 10.19 -30.21 -1.81
N GLY A 46 11.01 -30.34 -0.76
CA GLY A 46 11.99 -29.32 -0.38
C GLY A 46 13.03 -29.07 -1.48
N ARG A 47 13.55 -30.13 -2.10
CA ARG A 47 14.53 -30.04 -3.19
C ARG A 47 13.97 -29.34 -4.43
N ALA A 48 12.71 -29.62 -4.79
CA ALA A 48 12.03 -28.92 -5.88
C ALA A 48 11.85 -27.41 -5.61
N VAL A 49 11.66 -27.01 -4.35
CA VAL A 49 11.58 -25.59 -3.93
C VAL A 49 12.95 -24.91 -4.00
N PHE A 50 14.03 -25.58 -3.59
CA PHE A 50 15.39 -25.07 -3.74
C PHE A 50 15.82 -24.94 -5.21
N ASP A 51 15.57 -25.96 -6.04
CA ASP A 51 15.83 -25.92 -7.48
C ASP A 51 14.99 -24.86 -8.21
N PHE A 52 13.84 -24.50 -7.64
CA PHE A 52 13.01 -23.39 -8.11
C PHE A 52 13.59 -22.03 -7.71
N ALA A 53 14.02 -21.87 -6.46
CA ALA A 53 14.65 -20.64 -5.98
C ALA A 53 15.89 -20.30 -6.82
N GLU A 54 16.74 -21.29 -7.07
CA GLU A 54 17.94 -21.12 -7.88
C GLU A 54 17.63 -20.80 -9.35
N ARG A 55 16.58 -21.42 -9.93
CA ARG A 55 16.11 -21.09 -11.29
C ARG A 55 15.51 -19.69 -11.38
N ALA A 56 14.70 -19.30 -10.40
CA ALA A 56 14.09 -17.97 -10.35
C ALA A 56 15.14 -16.87 -10.20
N GLU A 57 16.19 -17.10 -9.42
CA GLU A 57 17.32 -16.18 -9.27
C GLU A 57 18.11 -16.04 -10.59
N ARG A 58 18.40 -17.17 -11.26
CA ARG A 58 19.04 -17.16 -12.59
C ARG A 58 18.19 -16.47 -13.66
N GLU A 59 16.88 -16.71 -13.70
CA GLU A 59 15.96 -16.03 -14.63
C GLU A 59 15.84 -14.53 -14.34
N ALA A 60 15.86 -14.13 -13.07
CA ALA A 60 15.86 -12.73 -12.67
C ALA A 60 17.15 -12.01 -13.07
N ASP A 61 18.29 -12.69 -13.03
CA ASP A 61 19.57 -12.16 -13.51
C ASP A 61 19.62 -12.10 -15.05
N ASP A 62 19.08 -13.11 -15.74
CA ASP A 62 18.94 -13.12 -17.20
C ASP A 62 18.05 -11.96 -17.69
N LEU A 63 16.98 -11.64 -16.96
CA LEU A 63 16.10 -10.50 -17.23
C LEU A 63 16.79 -9.15 -16.97
N ARG A 64 17.77 -9.07 -16.07
CA ARG A 64 18.60 -7.86 -15.89
C ARG A 64 19.57 -7.66 -17.05
N TYR A 65 20.00 -8.76 -17.70
CA TYR A 65 21.01 -8.72 -18.75
C TYR A 65 20.43 -8.49 -20.17
N ARG A 66 19.16 -8.83 -20.42
CA ARG A 66 18.51 -8.70 -21.76
C ARG A 66 18.04 -7.30 -22.15
N GLY A 67 18.58 -6.24 -21.53
CA GLY A 67 18.19 -4.84 -21.79
C GLY A 67 18.39 -4.34 -23.22
N ASP A 68 19.22 -5.00 -24.05
CA ASP A 68 19.77 -4.40 -25.29
C ASP A 68 19.56 -5.17 -26.61
N ARG A 69 18.68 -6.18 -26.69
CA ARG A 69 18.40 -6.85 -27.98
C ARG A 69 17.02 -6.50 -28.54
N ASP A 70 16.99 -6.03 -29.79
CA ASP A 70 15.77 -5.77 -30.58
C ASP A 70 15.17 -7.10 -31.10
N PRO A 71 13.99 -7.53 -30.60
CA PRO A 71 13.45 -8.86 -30.88
C PRO A 71 12.42 -8.89 -32.02
N GLN A 72 12.28 -7.83 -32.81
CA GLN A 72 11.20 -7.76 -33.81
C GLN A 72 11.33 -8.76 -34.97
N THR A 73 12.47 -9.42 -35.14
CA THR A 73 12.74 -10.25 -36.34
C THR A 73 12.29 -11.71 -36.21
N GLU A 74 12.09 -12.27 -35.01
CA GLU A 74 11.85 -13.72 -34.84
C GLU A 74 10.38 -14.12 -34.60
N ALA A 75 9.48 -13.19 -34.29
CA ALA A 75 8.12 -13.52 -33.84
C ALA A 75 7.07 -13.76 -34.96
N ARG A 76 7.49 -13.85 -36.23
CA ARG A 76 6.55 -13.84 -37.38
C ARG A 76 6.21 -15.22 -37.97
N THR A 77 6.82 -16.31 -37.50
CA THR A 77 6.74 -17.61 -38.21
C THR A 77 5.86 -18.70 -37.55
N GLU A 78 5.25 -18.45 -36.39
CA GLU A 78 4.45 -19.50 -35.70
C GLU A 78 3.07 -18.96 -35.26
N ARG A 79 2.12 -18.91 -36.20
CA ARG A 79 0.68 -18.86 -35.90
C ARG A 79 -0.10 -19.69 -36.91
N GLU A 80 -0.09 -21.00 -36.72
CA GLU A 80 -1.06 -21.91 -37.33
C GLU A 80 -1.93 -22.56 -36.24
N GLY A 81 -3.24 -22.33 -36.37
CA GLY A 81 -4.35 -23.20 -35.97
C GLY A 81 -4.39 -23.79 -34.56
N SER A 82 -5.13 -23.14 -33.66
CA SER A 82 -5.83 -23.88 -32.59
C SER A 82 -7.27 -23.40 -32.50
N ASP A 83 -8.20 -24.17 -33.07
CA ASP A 83 -9.65 -23.98 -33.04
C ASP A 83 -10.26 -24.44 -31.70
N ALA A 84 -9.70 -23.98 -30.58
CA ALA A 84 -10.29 -24.22 -29.27
C ALA A 84 -11.46 -23.22 -29.06
N PRO A 85 -12.71 -23.68 -28.86
CA PRO A 85 -13.82 -22.78 -28.60
C PRO A 85 -13.58 -21.97 -27.32
N ALA A 86 -13.82 -20.66 -27.40
CA ALA A 86 -13.68 -19.76 -26.27
C ALA A 86 -14.61 -20.17 -25.13
N SER A 87 -14.04 -20.69 -24.04
CA SER A 87 -14.80 -21.04 -22.84
C SER A 87 -15.28 -19.76 -22.14
N ASN A 88 -16.58 -19.48 -22.32
CA ASN A 88 -17.30 -18.32 -21.77
C ASN A 88 -17.76 -18.50 -20.31
N THR A 89 -17.35 -19.56 -19.61
CA THR A 89 -17.57 -19.65 -18.17
C THR A 89 -16.72 -18.56 -17.49
N GLY A 90 -17.41 -17.55 -16.96
CA GLY A 90 -16.80 -16.55 -16.11
C GLY A 90 -16.06 -17.23 -14.94
N PRO A 91 -15.06 -16.57 -14.34
CA PRO A 91 -14.36 -17.13 -13.19
C PRO A 91 -15.37 -17.53 -12.10
N ALA A 92 -15.10 -18.65 -11.42
CA ALA A 92 -15.93 -19.11 -10.32
C ALA A 92 -16.21 -17.93 -9.37
N LYS A 93 -17.50 -17.65 -9.14
CA LYS A 93 -17.92 -16.63 -8.17
C LYS A 93 -17.68 -17.22 -6.79
N TYR A 94 -16.65 -16.75 -6.10
CA TYR A 94 -16.53 -17.03 -4.67
C TYR A 94 -17.59 -16.20 -3.94
N HIS A 95 -18.22 -16.80 -2.94
CA HIS A 95 -19.28 -16.15 -2.19
C HIS A 95 -18.66 -15.25 -1.12
N LEU A 96 -19.30 -14.12 -0.80
CA LEU A 96 -18.82 -13.23 0.28
C LEU A 96 -18.75 -13.94 1.64
N ALA A 97 -19.53 -15.02 1.83
CA ALA A 97 -19.47 -15.89 2.98
C ALA A 97 -18.13 -16.64 3.12
N ASP A 98 -17.33 -16.72 2.05
CA ASP A 98 -16.04 -17.41 2.05
C ASP A 98 -14.92 -16.58 2.73
N PHE A 99 -15.21 -15.34 3.14
CA PHE A 99 -14.27 -14.40 3.73
C PHE A 99 -14.71 -14.03 5.16
N PRO A 100 -14.16 -14.69 6.19
CA PRO A 100 -14.50 -14.41 7.59
C PRO A 100 -14.20 -12.96 7.98
N ARG A 101 -14.98 -12.39 8.89
CA ARG A 101 -14.67 -11.03 9.41
C ARG A 101 -13.27 -11.04 10.05
N GLY A 102 -12.53 -9.94 9.90
CA GLY A 102 -11.18 -9.79 10.46
C GLY A 102 -10.04 -10.33 9.61
N TRP A 103 -10.30 -11.21 8.62
CA TRP A 103 -9.24 -11.82 7.81
C TRP A 103 -8.58 -10.87 6.80
N GLY A 104 -8.99 -9.62 6.72
CA GLY A 104 -8.29 -8.60 5.97
C GLY A 104 -8.47 -7.23 6.58
N GLY A 105 -7.55 -6.33 6.25
CA GLY A 105 -7.48 -5.01 6.85
C GLY A 105 -6.05 -4.49 6.89
N PHE A 106 -5.84 -3.43 7.65
CA PHE A 106 -4.49 -2.98 7.97
C PHE A 106 -3.95 -3.87 9.09
N ASP A 107 -2.72 -4.35 8.96
CA ASP A 107 -2.11 -5.14 10.04
C ASP A 107 -0.68 -4.70 10.28
N GLY A 108 -0.54 -3.86 11.31
CA GLY A 108 0.71 -3.23 11.70
C GLY A 108 1.27 -2.27 10.65
N GLY A 109 2.25 -1.48 11.05
CA GLY A 109 3.11 -0.75 10.10
C GLY A 109 2.46 0.43 9.37
N VAL A 110 1.24 0.85 9.73
CA VAL A 110 0.72 2.14 9.26
C VAL A 110 1.44 3.25 10.00
N GLU A 111 2.08 4.15 9.26
CA GLU A 111 2.88 5.23 9.83
C GLU A 111 2.48 6.57 9.23
N ALA A 112 2.31 7.58 10.08
CA ALA A 112 2.01 8.95 9.67
C ALA A 112 2.79 9.97 10.47
N SER A 113 2.98 11.14 9.88
CA SER A 113 3.59 12.30 10.51
C SER A 113 2.55 13.42 10.63
N PHE A 114 2.49 14.07 11.79
CA PHE A 114 1.59 15.19 12.04
C PHE A 114 2.40 16.47 12.23
N TYR A 115 2.01 17.49 11.47
CA TYR A 115 2.57 18.83 11.48
C TYR A 115 1.50 19.78 12.01
N GLY A 116 1.92 20.75 12.81
CA GLY A 116 0.97 21.62 13.49
C GLY A 116 1.66 22.61 14.39
N GLU A 117 0.86 23.27 15.19
CA GLU A 117 1.29 24.27 16.16
C GLU A 117 0.85 23.86 17.55
N TRP A 118 1.75 24.06 18.50
CA TRP A 118 1.46 23.90 19.91
C TRP A 118 0.99 25.20 20.52
N ASP A 119 0.02 25.10 21.41
CA ASP A 119 -0.08 26.08 22.49
C ASP A 119 1.21 26.04 23.32
N ALA A 120 1.85 27.20 23.47
CA ALA A 120 3.18 27.29 24.05
C ALA A 120 3.19 26.88 25.53
N GLN A 121 2.12 27.17 26.27
CA GLN A 121 2.01 26.82 27.68
C GLN A 121 1.76 25.32 27.83
N ALA A 122 0.76 24.78 27.11
CA ALA A 122 0.44 23.36 27.16
C ALA A 122 1.64 22.49 26.77
N PHE A 123 2.41 22.89 25.75
CA PHE A 123 3.62 22.17 25.37
C PHE A 123 4.71 22.23 26.44
N ALA A 124 4.94 23.39 27.07
CA ALA A 124 5.91 23.50 28.16
C ALA A 124 5.58 22.58 29.33
N GLU A 125 4.30 22.47 29.69
CA GLU A 125 3.81 21.56 30.73
C GLU A 125 4.01 20.08 30.31
N LEU A 126 3.64 19.73 29.09
CA LEU A 126 3.86 18.38 28.55
C LEU A 126 5.35 17.98 28.55
N VAL A 127 6.24 18.90 28.16
CA VAL A 127 7.70 18.65 28.15
C VAL A 127 8.21 18.29 29.55
N LEU A 128 7.75 18.97 30.60
CA LEU A 128 8.15 18.66 31.98
C LEU A 128 7.70 17.26 32.41
N VAL A 129 6.47 16.88 32.05
CA VAL A 129 5.92 15.54 32.34
C VAL A 129 6.70 14.46 31.59
N LEU A 130 6.93 14.65 30.29
CA LEU A 130 7.66 13.69 29.46
C LEU A 130 9.13 13.55 29.86
N ASP A 131 9.80 14.64 30.25
CA ASP A 131 11.19 14.59 30.73
C ASP A 131 11.32 13.86 32.07
N ARG A 132 10.35 14.05 32.98
CA ARG A 132 10.29 13.31 34.25
C ARG A 132 10.09 11.82 34.01
N ALA A 133 9.09 11.44 33.22
CA ALA A 133 8.79 10.04 32.93
C ALA A 133 9.91 9.34 32.15
N LYS A 134 10.55 10.04 31.21
CA LYS A 134 11.73 9.54 30.50
C LYS A 134 12.90 9.27 31.45
N LYS A 135 13.16 10.19 32.39
CA LYS A 135 14.21 10.01 33.41
C LYS A 135 13.89 8.84 34.34
N ALA A 136 12.63 8.70 34.77
CA ALA A 136 12.20 7.55 35.56
C ALA A 136 12.42 6.22 34.81
N ALA A 137 12.08 6.17 33.51
CA ALA A 137 12.33 5.01 32.67
C ALA A 137 13.82 4.67 32.55
N ASP A 138 14.70 5.69 32.45
CA ASP A 138 16.16 5.53 32.42
C ASP A 138 16.72 5.01 33.76
N GLU A 139 16.12 5.42 34.86
CA GLU A 139 16.45 4.95 36.22
C GLU A 139 15.82 3.58 36.57
N GLY A 140 15.07 2.97 35.66
CA GLY A 140 14.38 1.68 35.89
C GLY A 140 13.16 1.76 36.82
N LYS A 141 12.60 2.96 37.03
CA LYS A 141 11.39 3.18 37.82
C LYS A 141 10.15 3.06 36.94
N GLU A 142 9.65 1.85 36.80
CA GLU A 142 8.60 1.53 35.85
C GLU A 142 7.28 2.27 36.12
N ALA A 143 6.80 2.31 37.36
CA ALA A 143 5.54 2.99 37.71
C ALA A 143 5.56 4.49 37.33
N ASP A 144 6.71 5.15 37.51
CA ASP A 144 6.90 6.57 37.20
C ASP A 144 7.17 6.85 35.71
N SER A 145 7.28 5.80 34.87
CA SER A 145 7.53 5.92 33.43
C SER A 145 6.26 6.08 32.59
N TYR A 146 5.09 6.06 33.23
CA TYR A 146 3.79 6.22 32.57
C TYR A 146 3.31 7.67 32.62
N VAL A 147 2.69 8.11 31.53
CA VAL A 147 2.08 9.44 31.44
C VAL A 147 0.66 9.34 30.88
N GLU A 148 -0.24 10.13 31.43
CA GLU A 148 -1.56 10.35 30.84
C GLU A 148 -1.42 11.38 29.73
N PHE A 149 -1.78 10.97 28.52
CA PHE A 149 -1.83 11.86 27.36
C PHE A 149 -3.14 11.57 26.62
N GLY A 150 -4.15 12.36 26.98
CA GLY A 150 -5.52 12.29 26.45
C GLY A 150 -6.27 11.17 27.16
N ALA A 151 -6.97 10.34 26.39
CA ALA A 151 -7.65 9.15 26.92
C ALA A 151 -6.73 7.92 27.05
N PHE A 152 -5.42 8.10 26.89
CA PHE A 152 -4.45 7.02 26.81
C PHE A 152 -3.41 7.15 27.92
N ILE A 153 -3.06 6.01 28.50
CA ILE A 153 -1.90 5.86 29.37
C ILE A 153 -0.75 5.37 28.50
N TRP A 154 0.36 6.11 28.50
CA TRP A 154 1.51 5.83 27.65
C TRP A 154 2.73 5.49 28.49
N LYS A 155 3.41 4.40 28.12
CA LYS A 155 4.74 4.09 28.62
C LYS A 155 5.78 4.93 27.89
N VAL A 156 6.53 5.74 28.61
CA VAL A 156 7.63 6.55 28.06
C VAL A 156 8.91 5.73 28.06
N ARG A 157 9.59 5.66 26.91
CA ARG A 157 10.87 4.96 26.80
C ARG A 157 12.04 5.81 27.31
N ALA A 158 12.99 5.17 27.98
CA ALA A 158 14.26 5.75 28.41
C ALA A 158 15.01 6.41 27.24
N VAL A 159 15.04 5.75 26.08
CA VAL A 159 15.77 6.21 24.89
C VAL A 159 14.82 6.88 23.88
N GLY A 160 15.30 7.95 23.25
CA GLY A 160 14.62 8.55 22.10
C GLY A 160 14.70 7.67 20.85
N ALA A 161 14.26 8.18 19.71
CA ALA A 161 14.41 7.48 18.44
C ALA A 161 14.91 8.40 17.32
N GLY A 162 15.84 7.89 16.52
CA GLY A 162 16.18 8.48 15.24
C GLY A 162 15.19 8.02 14.17
N ALA A 163 14.69 8.96 13.38
CA ALA A 163 13.84 8.71 12.22
C ALA A 163 14.50 9.29 10.98
N GLY A 164 15.10 8.43 10.15
CA GLY A 164 15.60 8.83 8.85
C GLY A 164 14.48 8.99 7.84
N SER A 165 14.49 10.10 7.10
CA SER A 165 13.79 10.23 5.82
C SER A 165 14.62 9.59 4.71
N SER A 166 13.97 9.21 3.60
CA SER A 166 14.64 8.74 2.39
C SER A 166 15.57 9.79 1.75
N SER A 167 15.45 11.06 2.15
CA SER A 167 16.34 12.16 1.76
C SER A 167 17.59 12.31 2.65
N GLY A 168 17.80 11.40 3.61
CA GLY A 168 18.98 11.40 4.49
C GLY A 168 18.87 12.33 5.71
N VAL A 169 17.86 13.18 5.77
CA VAL A 169 17.58 14.01 6.96
C VAL A 169 17.05 13.10 8.06
N ARG A 170 17.78 13.03 9.17
CA ARG A 170 17.38 12.29 10.37
C ARG A 170 16.72 13.25 11.35
N PHE A 171 15.46 12.99 11.67
CA PHE A 171 14.77 13.64 12.78
C PHE A 171 15.09 12.88 14.06
N ALA A 172 15.41 13.59 15.14
CA ALA A 172 15.61 13.00 16.44
C ALA A 172 14.36 13.24 17.29
N PHE A 173 13.62 12.19 17.57
CA PHE A 173 12.48 12.23 18.48
C PHE A 173 13.00 12.01 19.90
N LYS A 174 12.83 13.02 20.77
CA LYS A 174 13.33 12.99 22.14
C LYS A 174 12.55 12.00 22.99
N TRP A 175 11.23 11.95 22.80
CA TRP A 175 10.34 11.05 23.54
C TRP A 175 9.68 10.04 22.61
N VAL A 176 9.60 8.80 23.08
CA VAL A 176 8.90 7.70 22.42
C VAL A 176 7.94 7.13 23.45
N LEU A 177 6.66 7.18 23.11
CA LEU A 177 5.56 6.75 23.93
C LEU A 177 4.95 5.50 23.30
N GLU A 178 4.65 4.48 24.09
CA GLU A 178 4.02 3.25 23.63
C GLU A 178 2.74 2.98 24.43
N SER A 179 1.63 2.72 23.73
CA SER A 179 0.35 2.38 24.36
C SER A 179 -0.50 1.55 23.40
N ARG A 180 -1.04 0.42 23.86
CA ARG A 180 -2.01 -0.42 23.11
C ARG A 180 -1.59 -0.69 21.65
N GLY A 181 -0.32 -1.02 21.42
CA GLY A 181 0.23 -1.26 20.08
C GLY A 181 0.50 0.00 19.24
N VAL A 182 0.21 1.21 19.73
CA VAL A 182 0.56 2.47 19.08
C VAL A 182 1.89 2.98 19.62
N LYS A 183 2.76 3.45 18.72
CA LYS A 183 4.00 4.16 19.07
C LYS A 183 3.91 5.61 18.62
N LEU A 184 4.04 6.52 19.57
CA LEU A 184 4.02 7.96 19.36
C LEU A 184 5.43 8.53 19.59
N TYR A 185 6.00 9.10 18.54
CA TYR A 185 7.31 9.72 18.55
C TYR A 185 7.13 11.25 18.60
N VAL A 186 7.63 11.89 19.66
CA VAL A 186 7.41 13.32 19.93
C VAL A 186 8.71 14.10 19.76
N HIS A 187 8.66 15.13 18.92
CA HIS A 187 9.81 15.99 18.63
C HIS A 187 9.89 17.12 19.66
N SER A 188 11.09 17.44 20.14
CA SER A 188 11.27 18.48 21.19
C SER A 188 11.20 19.91 20.70
N ASN A 189 11.41 20.12 19.39
CA ASN A 189 11.37 21.44 18.78
C ASN A 189 10.85 21.37 17.33
N PRO A 190 9.55 21.13 17.13
CA PRO A 190 8.99 21.08 15.78
C PRO A 190 9.13 22.42 15.06
N THR A 191 9.47 22.38 13.78
CA THR A 191 9.58 23.55 12.90
C THR A 191 8.79 23.31 11.61
N PRO A 192 8.52 24.33 10.79
CA PRO A 192 7.93 24.13 9.47
C PRO A 192 8.80 23.19 8.61
N GLY A 193 8.41 21.92 8.51
CA GLY A 193 9.16 20.86 7.82
C GLY A 193 9.62 19.69 8.71
N ILE A 194 9.61 19.86 10.03
CA ILE A 194 9.83 18.79 11.00
C ILE A 194 8.50 18.44 11.66
N PRO A 195 8.03 17.19 11.59
CA PRO A 195 6.77 16.83 12.22
C PRO A 195 6.89 16.91 13.75
N ALA A 196 5.85 17.41 14.41
CA ALA A 196 5.76 17.38 15.86
C ALA A 196 5.59 15.95 16.37
N PHE A 197 4.80 15.17 15.63
CA PHE A 197 4.57 13.77 15.92
C PHE A 197 4.87 12.90 14.71
N ARG A 198 5.50 11.76 14.94
CA ARG A 198 5.37 10.60 14.08
C ARG A 198 4.63 9.52 14.85
N VAL A 199 3.74 8.81 14.18
CA VAL A 199 2.89 7.78 14.78
C VAL A 199 3.08 6.51 13.99
N ARG A 200 3.17 5.39 14.68
CA ARG A 200 3.09 4.04 14.12
C ARG A 200 1.97 3.28 14.80
N PHE A 201 0.98 2.85 14.02
CA PHE A 201 -0.05 1.93 14.45
C PHE A 201 0.46 0.50 14.26
N GLY A 202 0.70 -0.20 15.36
CA GLY A 202 1.11 -1.59 15.40
C GLY A 202 -0.04 -2.55 15.12
N ALA A 203 0.29 -3.83 14.97
CA ALA A 203 -0.66 -4.87 14.66
C ALA A 203 -1.66 -5.06 15.81
N GLU A 204 -1.20 -4.98 17.06
CA GLU A 204 -2.02 -5.11 18.25
C GLU A 204 -3.15 -4.07 18.28
N CYS A 205 -2.86 -2.83 17.87
CA CYS A 205 -3.86 -1.76 17.74
C CYS A 205 -4.84 -2.06 16.61
N LEU A 206 -4.33 -2.40 15.43
CA LEU A 206 -5.13 -2.51 14.20
C LEU A 206 -5.95 -3.81 14.12
N MET A 207 -5.61 -4.83 14.90
CA MET A 207 -6.46 -6.00 15.09
C MET A 207 -7.68 -5.68 15.96
N GLN A 208 -7.54 -4.78 16.93
CA GLN A 208 -8.59 -4.46 17.91
C GLN A 208 -9.45 -3.25 17.53
N THR A 209 -8.94 -2.38 16.68
CA THR A 209 -9.58 -1.09 16.38
C THR A 209 -9.39 -0.77 14.91
N ASP A 210 -10.44 -0.24 14.27
CA ASP A 210 -10.32 0.28 12.90
C ASP A 210 -9.27 1.39 12.86
N LEU A 211 -8.42 1.39 11.81
CA LEU A 211 -7.34 2.36 11.64
C LEU A 211 -7.86 3.79 11.78
N PHE A 212 -8.99 4.09 11.17
CA PHE A 212 -9.52 5.44 11.12
C PHE A 212 -10.09 5.88 12.45
N GLU A 213 -10.72 4.97 13.20
CA GLU A 213 -11.16 5.24 14.57
C GLU A 213 -9.96 5.51 15.49
N ALA A 214 -8.89 4.73 15.38
CA ALA A 214 -7.65 4.93 16.13
C ALA A 214 -7.00 6.28 15.79
N VAL A 215 -7.00 6.67 14.52
CA VAL A 215 -6.51 7.98 14.07
C VAL A 215 -7.35 9.12 14.65
N GLU A 216 -8.68 9.05 14.58
CA GLU A 216 -9.56 10.09 15.12
C GLU A 216 -9.44 10.23 16.65
N ALA A 217 -9.32 9.12 17.37
CA ALA A 217 -9.04 9.15 18.80
C ALA A 217 -7.71 9.85 19.12
N LEU A 218 -6.67 9.57 18.32
CA LEU A 218 -5.37 10.22 18.49
C LEU A 218 -5.41 11.72 18.12
N LYS A 219 -6.15 12.11 17.09
CA LYS A 219 -6.34 13.52 16.73
C LYS A 219 -7.02 14.30 17.85
N LYS A 220 -8.07 13.74 18.46
CA LYS A 220 -8.73 14.33 19.64
C LYS A 220 -7.78 14.45 20.82
N CYS A 221 -6.91 13.45 21.02
CA CYS A 221 -5.86 13.51 22.02
C CYS A 221 -4.89 14.67 21.77
N PHE A 222 -4.45 14.89 20.52
CA PHE A 222 -3.59 16.02 20.19
C PHE A 222 -4.26 17.36 20.44
N ASP A 223 -5.51 17.52 20.01
CA ASP A 223 -6.29 18.75 20.21
C ASP A 223 -6.49 19.07 21.71
N PHE A 224 -6.80 18.05 22.52
CA PHE A 224 -6.94 18.18 23.98
C PHE A 224 -5.67 18.72 24.66
N HIS A 225 -4.49 18.35 24.15
CA HIS A 225 -3.19 18.84 24.66
C HIS A 225 -2.74 20.15 24.00
N GLY A 226 -3.64 20.88 23.34
CA GLY A 226 -3.33 22.16 22.72
C GLY A 226 -2.48 22.04 21.45
N PHE A 227 -2.42 20.87 20.82
CA PHE A 227 -1.78 20.73 19.51
C PHE A 227 -2.79 20.85 18.37
N LYS A 228 -2.68 21.95 17.62
CA LYS A 228 -3.49 22.17 16.43
C LYS A 228 -2.83 21.56 15.20
N ILE A 229 -3.40 20.46 14.71
CA ILE A 229 -2.94 19.80 13.48
C ILE A 229 -3.18 20.72 12.28
N LYS A 230 -2.13 21.00 11.52
CA LYS A 230 -2.19 21.73 10.24
C LYS A 230 -2.16 20.80 9.04
N THR A 231 -1.36 19.74 9.13
CA THR A 231 -1.18 18.79 8.04
C THR A 231 -0.81 17.44 8.61
N GLU A 232 -1.30 16.38 7.98
CA GLU A 232 -0.88 15.01 8.23
C GLU A 232 -0.33 14.38 6.96
N VAL A 233 0.65 13.50 7.11
CA VAL A 233 1.32 12.84 5.99
C VAL A 233 1.43 11.34 6.29
N VAL A 234 0.66 10.53 5.59
CA VAL A 234 0.76 9.07 5.61
C VAL A 234 2.03 8.66 4.86
N SER A 235 2.90 7.94 5.57
CA SER A 235 4.26 7.60 5.13
C SER A 235 4.47 6.10 4.90
N ARG A 236 3.66 5.26 5.53
CA ARG A 236 3.62 3.82 5.30
C ARG A 236 2.23 3.29 5.52
N VAL A 237 1.82 2.33 4.69
CA VAL A 237 0.57 1.59 4.82
C VAL A 237 0.85 0.14 4.49
N ASP A 238 0.55 -0.75 5.44
CA ASP A 238 0.60 -2.19 5.21
C ASP A 238 -0.85 -2.71 5.21
N ALA A 239 -1.27 -3.31 4.09
CA ALA A 239 -2.63 -3.80 3.88
C ALA A 239 -2.57 -5.29 3.53
N GLN A 240 -3.41 -6.10 4.19
CA GLN A 240 -3.29 -7.55 4.12
C GLN A 240 -4.63 -8.27 3.93
N VAL A 241 -4.52 -9.52 3.50
CA VAL A 241 -5.56 -10.54 3.56
C VAL A 241 -4.98 -11.88 3.98
N LEU A 242 -5.78 -12.67 4.69
CA LEU A 242 -5.51 -14.05 5.08
C LEU A 242 -6.25 -15.01 4.16
N LEU A 243 -5.63 -16.14 3.86
CA LEU A 243 -6.21 -17.20 3.05
C LEU A 243 -5.91 -18.57 3.67
N PRO A 244 -6.85 -19.53 3.59
CA PRO A 244 -6.68 -20.86 4.16
C PRO A 244 -5.92 -21.76 3.17
N VAL A 245 -4.68 -21.38 2.86
CA VAL A 245 -3.80 -22.01 1.86
C VAL A 245 -2.36 -22.00 2.40
N THR A 246 -1.45 -22.72 1.75
CA THR A 246 -0.02 -22.70 2.06
C THR A 246 0.73 -21.69 1.20
N VAL A 247 1.90 -21.26 1.66
CA VAL A 247 2.84 -20.45 0.85
C VAL A 247 3.32 -21.26 -0.37
N ALA A 248 3.44 -22.58 -0.24
CA ALA A 248 3.80 -23.46 -1.33
C ALA A 248 2.77 -23.45 -2.48
N ASP A 249 1.48 -23.27 -2.19
CA ASP A 249 0.44 -23.14 -3.22
C ASP A 249 0.69 -21.90 -4.11
N PHE A 250 1.15 -20.79 -3.50
CA PHE A 250 1.56 -19.60 -4.26
C PHE A 250 2.84 -19.85 -5.07
N ALA A 251 3.86 -20.46 -4.46
CA ALA A 251 5.09 -20.78 -5.16
C ALA A 251 4.83 -21.65 -6.39
N PHE A 252 3.97 -22.67 -6.27
CA PHE A 252 3.55 -23.53 -7.38
C PHE A 252 2.82 -22.73 -8.47
N ALA A 253 1.87 -21.86 -8.10
CA ALA A 253 1.15 -21.03 -9.05
C ALA A 253 2.07 -20.04 -9.82
N MET A 254 3.18 -19.65 -9.20
CA MET A 254 4.18 -18.73 -9.75
C MET A 254 5.17 -19.39 -10.74
N GLN A 255 5.22 -20.73 -10.79
CA GLN A 255 6.15 -21.46 -11.66
C GLN A 255 5.86 -21.29 -13.16
N GLY A 256 6.87 -21.54 -14.00
CA GLY A 256 6.69 -21.68 -15.45
C GLY A 256 6.38 -20.36 -16.15
N ASP A 257 7.04 -19.28 -15.75
CA ASP A 257 6.93 -17.95 -16.37
C ASP A 257 5.49 -17.39 -16.37
N ARG A 258 4.82 -17.55 -15.22
CA ARG A 258 3.43 -17.12 -14.97
C ARG A 258 3.32 -15.81 -14.21
N ILE A 259 4.44 -15.20 -13.83
CA ILE A 259 4.44 -13.95 -13.05
C ILE A 259 4.47 -12.76 -14.01
N VAL A 260 3.55 -11.81 -13.79
CA VAL A 260 3.65 -10.46 -14.34
C VAL A 260 3.98 -9.52 -13.19
N THR A 261 5.14 -8.87 -13.24
CA THR A 261 5.54 -7.92 -12.20
C THR A 261 6.15 -6.66 -12.81
N ARG A 262 5.86 -5.52 -12.19
CA ARG A 262 6.53 -4.23 -12.44
C ARG A 262 7.65 -3.96 -11.42
N CYS A 263 7.84 -4.86 -10.46
CA CYS A 263 8.96 -4.77 -9.54
C CYS A 263 10.28 -4.95 -10.31
N ARG A 264 11.20 -4.01 -10.14
CA ARG A 264 12.59 -4.11 -10.62
C ARG A 264 13.58 -4.37 -9.48
N GLY A 265 13.07 -4.72 -8.31
CA GLY A 265 13.88 -4.94 -7.12
C GLY A 265 14.07 -6.42 -6.83
N THR A 266 14.17 -6.75 -5.55
CA THR A 266 14.55 -8.08 -5.08
C THR A 266 13.34 -9.02 -5.03
N TYR A 267 13.59 -10.26 -5.41
CA TYR A 267 12.72 -11.41 -5.18
C TYR A 267 13.43 -12.33 -4.18
N THR A 268 12.82 -12.62 -3.03
CA THR A 268 13.40 -13.51 -2.02
C THR A 268 12.42 -14.60 -1.60
N LEU A 269 12.98 -15.78 -1.39
CA LEU A 269 12.31 -16.94 -0.81
C LEU A 269 12.99 -17.26 0.51
N HIS A 270 12.21 -17.40 1.57
CA HIS A 270 12.70 -17.80 2.88
C HIS A 270 12.04 -19.12 3.26
N ALA A 271 12.86 -20.13 3.53
CA ALA A 271 12.42 -21.43 4.01
C ALA A 271 12.83 -21.62 5.47
N ASN A 272 12.03 -22.39 6.19
CA ASN A 272 12.39 -22.89 7.52
C ASN A 272 13.58 -23.84 7.38
N LEU A 273 14.69 -23.56 8.06
CA LEU A 273 15.90 -24.37 7.94
C LEU A 273 15.76 -25.77 8.56
N GLN A 274 14.82 -25.96 9.50
CA GLN A 274 14.61 -27.24 10.18
C GLN A 274 13.67 -28.15 9.38
N THR A 275 12.56 -27.60 8.86
CA THR A 275 11.55 -28.40 8.13
C THR A 275 11.75 -28.39 6.62
N GLY A 276 12.48 -27.41 6.08
CA GLY A 276 12.60 -27.17 4.64
C GLY A 276 11.38 -26.51 4.00
N ASP A 277 10.34 -26.22 4.78
CA ASP A 277 9.10 -25.63 4.26
C ASP A 277 9.31 -24.17 3.88
N LEU A 278 8.69 -23.75 2.79
CA LEU A 278 8.70 -22.36 2.36
C LEU A 278 7.83 -21.52 3.30
N GLU A 279 8.45 -20.61 4.07
CA GLU A 279 7.75 -19.75 5.04
C GLU A 279 7.36 -18.39 4.43
N THR A 280 8.15 -17.84 3.51
CA THR A 280 7.90 -16.49 2.98
C THR A 280 8.38 -16.31 1.54
N ILE A 281 7.56 -15.64 0.72
CA ILE A 281 7.90 -15.07 -0.57
C ILE A 281 7.84 -13.54 -0.41
N SER A 282 8.92 -12.83 -0.72
CA SER A 282 8.93 -11.36 -0.75
C SER A 282 9.34 -10.84 -2.12
N ILE A 283 8.60 -9.84 -2.60
CA ILE A 283 8.84 -9.14 -3.85
C ILE A 283 8.90 -7.65 -3.53
N ARG A 284 10.11 -7.11 -3.48
CA ARG A 284 10.37 -5.78 -2.90
C ARG A 284 10.90 -4.83 -3.95
N SER A 285 10.22 -3.69 -4.10
CA SER A 285 10.77 -2.49 -4.73
C SER A 285 11.09 -1.44 -3.67
N LYS A 286 11.70 -0.32 -4.07
CA LYS A 286 12.01 0.78 -3.14
C LYS A 286 10.76 1.33 -2.44
N SER A 287 9.63 1.41 -3.14
CA SER A 287 8.43 2.13 -2.67
C SER A 287 7.21 1.24 -2.42
N CYS A 288 7.19 0.01 -2.95
CA CYS A 288 6.11 -0.97 -2.75
C CYS A 288 6.71 -2.37 -2.56
N GLU A 289 6.15 -3.15 -1.65
CA GLU A 289 6.56 -4.53 -1.36
C GLU A 289 5.32 -5.43 -1.27
N LEU A 290 5.46 -6.67 -1.75
CA LEU A 290 4.51 -7.76 -1.55
C LEU A 290 5.18 -8.83 -0.70
N CYS A 291 4.52 -9.25 0.37
CA CYS A 291 4.91 -10.36 1.21
C CYS A 291 3.81 -11.42 1.20
N ILE A 292 4.18 -12.67 0.97
CA ILE A 292 3.29 -13.84 1.08
C ILE A 292 3.95 -14.78 2.08
N TYR A 293 3.36 -15.02 3.25
CA TYR A 293 4.02 -15.81 4.27
C TYR A 293 3.06 -16.61 5.14
N ASP A 294 3.61 -17.62 5.81
CA ASP A 294 2.89 -18.49 6.73
C ASP A 294 2.61 -17.73 8.04
N LYS A 295 1.37 -17.28 8.21
CA LYS A 295 0.95 -16.54 9.40
C LYS A 295 0.84 -17.45 10.62
N LYS A 296 0.52 -18.73 10.43
CA LYS A 296 0.47 -19.70 11.54
C LYS A 296 1.87 -19.90 12.11
N ALA A 297 2.88 -20.07 11.26
CA ALA A 297 4.27 -20.19 11.69
C ALA A 297 4.79 -18.90 12.36
N GLU A 298 4.34 -17.72 11.93
CA GLU A 298 4.63 -16.45 12.62
C GLU A 298 3.99 -16.40 14.01
N LEU A 299 2.70 -16.75 14.12
CA LEU A 299 1.95 -16.77 15.39
C LEU A 299 2.53 -17.76 16.41
N ALA A 300 3.06 -18.89 15.94
CA ALA A 300 3.75 -19.84 16.81
C ALA A 300 5.05 -19.28 17.43
N LYS A 301 5.60 -18.20 16.86
CA LYS A 301 6.83 -17.52 17.32
C LYS A 301 6.52 -16.23 18.09
N SER A 302 5.26 -15.77 18.15
CA SER A 302 4.88 -14.53 18.84
C SER A 302 4.67 -14.76 20.34
N ASP A 303 4.63 -13.68 21.12
CA ASP A 303 4.20 -13.76 22.50
C ASP A 303 2.70 -14.12 22.62
N TYR A 304 2.31 -14.57 23.81
CA TYR A 304 0.95 -15.03 24.08
C TYR A 304 -0.09 -13.91 23.95
N ILE A 305 0.24 -12.67 24.30
CA ILE A 305 -0.69 -11.54 24.26
C ILE A 305 -1.02 -11.22 22.80
N TYR A 306 -0.01 -11.15 21.94
CA TYR A 306 -0.20 -10.97 20.50
C TYR A 306 -1.06 -12.09 19.90
N PHE A 307 -0.76 -13.34 20.27
CA PHE A 307 -1.50 -14.51 19.82
C PHE A 307 -2.98 -14.45 20.24
N ASP A 308 -3.26 -14.14 21.51
CA ASP A 308 -4.62 -14.05 22.05
C ASP A 308 -5.42 -12.93 21.37
N ILE A 309 -4.82 -11.75 21.19
CA ILE A 309 -5.45 -10.64 20.45
C ILE A 309 -5.80 -11.07 19.04
N PHE A 310 -4.89 -11.78 18.36
CA PHE A 310 -5.14 -12.29 17.01
C PHE A 310 -6.31 -13.27 17.00
N CYS A 311 -6.31 -14.27 17.88
CA CYS A 311 -7.40 -15.25 17.94
C CYS A 311 -8.76 -14.58 18.15
N ARG A 312 -8.89 -13.72 19.17
CA ARG A 312 -10.17 -13.06 19.50
C ARG A 312 -10.63 -12.08 18.43
N SER A 313 -9.71 -11.23 17.96
CA SER A 313 -10.08 -10.09 17.11
C SER A 313 -10.11 -10.43 15.62
N VAL A 314 -9.30 -11.41 15.19
CA VAL A 314 -9.15 -11.77 13.77
C VAL A 314 -9.87 -13.07 13.42
N LEU A 315 -9.80 -14.11 14.27
CA LEU A 315 -10.46 -15.39 14.01
C LEU A 315 -11.87 -15.45 14.60
N GLY A 316 -12.13 -14.69 15.66
CA GLY A 316 -13.37 -14.71 16.43
C GLY A 316 -13.32 -15.70 17.59
N ASP A 317 -14.11 -15.42 18.62
CA ASP A 317 -14.09 -16.16 19.90
C ASP A 317 -14.62 -17.60 19.81
N GLU A 318 -15.35 -17.95 18.75
CA GLU A 318 -16.20 -19.16 18.77
C GLU A 318 -15.48 -20.50 18.62
N ASP A 319 -14.19 -20.52 18.30
CA ASP A 319 -13.33 -21.70 18.43
C ASP A 319 -11.93 -21.27 17.97
N ALA A 320 -10.96 -21.12 18.89
CA ALA A 320 -9.57 -20.70 18.62
C ALA A 320 -8.75 -21.68 17.74
N ASN A 321 -9.42 -22.46 16.91
CA ASN A 321 -8.85 -23.36 15.92
C ASN A 321 -8.29 -22.54 14.75
N ILE A 322 -7.03 -22.13 14.89
CA ILE A 322 -6.25 -21.58 13.78
C ILE A 322 -6.29 -22.62 12.64
N PRO A 323 -6.74 -22.24 11.43
CA PRO A 323 -6.74 -23.15 10.29
C PRO A 323 -5.38 -23.81 10.11
N ASP A 324 -5.37 -25.09 9.73
CA ASP A 324 -4.11 -25.82 9.55
C ASP A 324 -3.14 -25.14 8.60
N ARG A 325 -3.69 -24.38 7.65
CA ARG A 325 -2.98 -23.61 6.65
C ARG A 325 -3.50 -22.18 6.70
N LEU A 326 -2.66 -21.23 7.11
CA LEU A 326 -3.02 -19.82 7.16
C LEU A 326 -1.90 -18.97 6.56
N THR A 327 -2.09 -18.57 5.30
CA THR A 327 -1.14 -17.72 4.59
C THR A 327 -1.65 -16.29 4.57
N ARG A 328 -0.76 -15.34 4.87
CA ARG A 328 -1.01 -13.92 4.68
C ARG A 328 -0.44 -13.43 3.37
N VAL A 329 -1.21 -12.57 2.70
CA VAL A 329 -0.75 -11.78 1.56
C VAL A 329 -0.84 -10.31 1.93
N GLU A 330 0.29 -9.62 1.92
CA GLU A 330 0.45 -8.25 2.43
C GLU A 330 1.11 -7.36 1.37
N PHE A 331 0.48 -6.23 1.07
CA PHE A 331 1.08 -5.13 0.32
C PHE A 331 1.53 -4.03 1.27
N ARG A 332 2.81 -3.66 1.20
CA ARG A 332 3.39 -2.57 1.97
C ARG A 332 3.73 -1.40 1.05
N PHE A 333 3.04 -0.29 1.24
CA PHE A 333 3.23 0.95 0.51
C PHE A 333 4.04 1.92 1.34
N LYS A 334 5.12 2.46 0.78
CA LYS A 334 5.93 3.52 1.40
C LYS A 334 5.58 4.87 0.80
N ARG A 335 6.07 5.93 1.45
CA ARG A 335 5.76 7.32 1.12
C ARG A 335 5.88 7.65 -0.37
N ASP A 336 6.98 7.25 -1.02
CA ASP A 336 7.18 7.49 -2.45
C ASP A 336 6.04 6.91 -3.32
N TYR A 337 5.48 5.75 -2.95
CA TYR A 337 4.36 5.13 -3.65
C TYR A 337 3.04 5.82 -3.34
N LEU A 338 2.79 6.10 -2.07
CA LEU A 338 1.58 6.78 -1.61
C LEU A 338 1.46 8.18 -2.23
N ALA A 339 2.52 8.99 -2.16
CA ALA A 339 2.59 10.32 -2.77
C ALA A 339 2.42 10.25 -4.29
N HIS A 340 2.99 9.24 -4.95
CA HIS A 340 2.81 9.05 -6.40
C HIS A 340 1.35 8.83 -6.80
N TYR A 341 0.50 8.33 -5.90
CA TYR A 341 -0.93 8.16 -6.13
C TYR A 341 -1.78 9.19 -5.36
N GLY A 342 -1.16 10.29 -4.91
CA GLY A 342 -1.83 11.38 -4.23
C GLY A 342 -2.45 10.97 -2.89
N VAL A 343 -1.85 10.02 -2.17
CA VAL A 343 -2.27 9.65 -0.81
C VAL A 343 -1.37 10.38 0.18
N ASP A 344 -1.86 11.50 0.70
CA ASP A 344 -1.15 12.33 1.67
C ASP A 344 -1.79 12.23 3.04
N THR A 345 -3.12 12.30 3.12
CA THR A 345 -3.87 12.27 4.38
C THR A 345 -4.52 10.91 4.66
N PHE A 346 -5.05 10.71 5.87
CA PHE A 346 -5.85 9.52 6.18
C PHE A 346 -7.19 9.51 5.43
N ASP A 347 -7.76 10.68 5.12
CA ASP A 347 -8.96 10.78 4.28
C ASP A 347 -8.66 10.38 2.82
N ASP A 348 -7.51 10.78 2.28
CA ASP A 348 -7.04 10.28 0.98
C ASP A 348 -6.89 8.76 1.00
N LEU A 349 -6.27 8.23 2.06
CA LEU A 349 -6.07 6.80 2.22
C LEU A 349 -7.41 6.06 2.24
N ARG A 350 -8.37 6.53 3.05
CA ARG A 350 -9.72 5.98 3.13
C ARG A 350 -10.41 5.95 1.77
N GLY A 351 -10.30 7.02 0.99
CA GLY A 351 -10.90 7.13 -0.33
C GLY A 351 -10.20 6.31 -1.42
N LYS A 352 -8.88 6.07 -1.30
CA LYS A 352 -8.05 5.54 -2.40
C LYS A 352 -7.50 4.12 -2.16
N ILE A 353 -7.50 3.59 -0.93
CA ILE A 353 -6.84 2.31 -0.61
C ILE A 353 -7.37 1.13 -1.43
N ALA A 354 -8.68 1.01 -1.63
CA ALA A 354 -9.27 -0.05 -2.44
C ALA A 354 -8.80 0.01 -3.90
N ALA A 355 -8.74 1.22 -4.46
CA ALA A 355 -8.29 1.43 -5.83
C ALA A 355 -6.78 1.15 -5.97
N LEU A 356 -6.00 1.52 -4.95
CA LEU A 356 -4.58 1.22 -4.87
C LEU A 356 -4.32 -0.30 -4.81
N LEU A 357 -5.10 -1.03 -4.00
CA LEU A 357 -5.02 -2.49 -3.87
C LEU A 357 -5.43 -3.21 -5.15
N ASP A 358 -6.51 -2.78 -5.82
CA ASP A 358 -6.89 -3.34 -7.13
C ASP A 358 -5.79 -3.08 -8.16
N LEU A 359 -5.23 -1.86 -8.21
CA LEU A 359 -4.14 -1.51 -9.10
C LEU A 359 -2.90 -2.39 -8.87
N VAL A 360 -2.47 -2.58 -7.62
CA VAL A 360 -1.25 -3.36 -7.37
C VAL A 360 -1.45 -4.84 -7.62
N SER A 361 -2.64 -5.37 -7.32
CA SER A 361 -2.97 -6.78 -7.51
C SER A 361 -3.41 -7.13 -8.94
N SER A 362 -3.74 -6.14 -9.78
CA SER A 362 -4.06 -6.33 -11.20
C SER A 362 -2.96 -5.93 -12.16
N ASP A 363 -2.14 -4.94 -11.82
CA ASP A 363 -1.19 -4.32 -12.77
C ASP A 363 0.26 -4.34 -12.28
N TRP A 364 0.50 -4.21 -10.98
CA TRP A 364 1.87 -4.20 -10.44
C TRP A 364 2.42 -5.61 -10.23
N PHE A 365 1.62 -6.53 -9.72
CA PHE A 365 1.94 -7.94 -9.58
C PHE A 365 0.72 -8.81 -9.91
N ARG A 366 0.92 -9.86 -10.69
CA ARG A 366 -0.09 -10.88 -11.02
C ARG A 366 0.55 -12.25 -11.11
N ILE A 367 -0.22 -13.26 -10.75
CA ILE A 367 0.04 -14.65 -11.07
C ILE A 367 -0.96 -15.06 -12.15
N LEU A 368 -0.48 -15.52 -13.29
CA LEU A 368 -1.28 -15.92 -14.44
C LEU A 368 -1.67 -17.41 -14.35
N GLU A 369 -2.83 -17.75 -14.88
CA GLU A 369 -3.33 -19.14 -14.92
C GLU A 369 -2.42 -20.06 -15.76
N ARG A 370 -1.80 -19.49 -16.80
CA ARG A 370 -0.90 -20.19 -17.72
C ARG A 370 0.33 -19.34 -18.04
N LYS A 371 1.35 -19.99 -18.61
CA LYS A 371 2.62 -19.36 -19.00
C LYS A 371 2.36 -18.10 -19.83
N LYS A 372 3.13 -17.04 -19.57
CA LYS A 372 3.01 -15.78 -20.31
C LYS A 372 3.41 -16.00 -21.77
N VAL A 373 2.59 -15.52 -22.68
CA VAL A 373 2.94 -15.39 -24.11
C VAL A 373 3.15 -13.92 -24.37
N ARG A 374 4.32 -13.57 -24.91
CA ARG A 374 4.75 -12.19 -25.08
C ARG A 374 3.69 -11.35 -25.81
N GLY A 375 3.29 -10.23 -25.20
CA GLY A 375 2.30 -9.31 -25.75
C GLY A 375 0.84 -9.68 -25.48
N SER A 376 0.56 -10.83 -24.89
CA SER A 376 -0.80 -11.28 -24.53
C SER A 376 -1.04 -11.33 -23.01
N GLU A 377 -0.11 -10.81 -22.20
CA GLU A 377 -0.14 -10.94 -20.75
C GLU A 377 -1.41 -10.33 -20.13
N ARG A 378 -1.98 -9.33 -20.80
CA ARG A 378 -3.25 -8.67 -20.39
C ARG A 378 -4.48 -9.53 -20.63
N GLU A 379 -4.43 -10.46 -21.60
CA GLU A 379 -5.55 -11.33 -21.98
C GLU A 379 -5.59 -12.60 -21.15
N ILE A 380 -4.44 -13.03 -20.61
CA ILE A 380 -4.33 -14.21 -19.77
C ILE A 380 -5.01 -13.92 -18.42
N LYS A 381 -5.93 -14.81 -18.01
CA LYS A 381 -6.61 -14.77 -16.71
C LYS A 381 -5.62 -14.94 -15.56
N ASN A 382 -5.98 -14.44 -14.38
CA ASN A 382 -5.19 -14.69 -13.17
C ASN A 382 -5.33 -16.16 -12.74
N ALA A 383 -4.30 -16.70 -12.10
CA ALA A 383 -4.37 -17.98 -11.42
C ALA A 383 -5.49 -17.94 -10.35
N PRO A 384 -6.23 -19.05 -10.13
CA PRO A 384 -7.35 -19.07 -9.19
C PRO A 384 -7.01 -18.56 -7.78
N ILE A 385 -5.85 -18.96 -7.24
CA ILE A 385 -5.37 -18.50 -5.91
C ILE A 385 -5.14 -16.99 -5.87
N TRP A 386 -4.65 -16.39 -6.96
CA TRP A 386 -4.43 -14.94 -7.04
C TRP A 386 -5.73 -14.17 -7.22
N GLU A 387 -6.70 -14.73 -7.96
CA GLU A 387 -8.01 -14.11 -8.05
C GLU A 387 -8.74 -14.13 -6.69
N ARG A 388 -8.54 -15.16 -5.85
CA ARG A 388 -9.01 -15.16 -4.45
C ARG A 388 -8.40 -14.01 -3.63
N VAL A 389 -7.09 -13.76 -3.76
CA VAL A 389 -6.42 -12.61 -3.12
C VAL A 389 -7.10 -11.30 -3.52
N ARG A 390 -7.33 -11.08 -4.82
CA ARG A 390 -7.95 -9.86 -5.33
C ARG A 390 -9.38 -9.66 -4.82
N GLN A 391 -10.15 -10.74 -4.79
CA GLN A 391 -11.51 -10.71 -4.27
C GLN A 391 -11.54 -10.44 -2.76
N ALA A 392 -10.62 -11.03 -1.99
CA ALA A 392 -10.47 -10.73 -0.57
C ALA A 392 -10.16 -9.25 -0.36
N PHE A 393 -9.18 -8.68 -1.07
CA PHE A 393 -8.86 -7.24 -0.94
C PHE A 393 -10.06 -6.36 -1.30
N ARG A 394 -10.79 -6.69 -2.38
CA ARG A 394 -12.02 -5.96 -2.70
C ARG A 394 -13.03 -6.07 -1.58
N TYR A 395 -13.27 -7.26 -1.04
CA TYR A 395 -14.25 -7.46 0.02
C TYR A 395 -13.94 -6.61 1.27
N TYR A 396 -12.69 -6.64 1.77
CA TYR A 396 -12.34 -5.93 3.01
C TYR A 396 -12.16 -4.43 2.84
N PHE A 397 -11.71 -3.96 1.67
CA PHE A 397 -11.38 -2.55 1.47
C PHE A 397 -12.38 -1.78 0.60
N SER A 398 -13.27 -2.46 -0.15
CA SER A 398 -14.34 -1.76 -0.86
C SER A 398 -15.33 -1.23 0.16
N SER A 399 -15.24 0.06 0.48
CA SER A 399 -16.35 0.77 1.10
C SER A 399 -17.56 0.74 0.15
N LYS A 400 -18.76 0.98 0.67
CA LYS A 400 -19.97 1.18 -0.14
C LYS A 400 -19.84 2.29 -1.21
N THR A 401 -18.77 3.10 -1.15
CA THR A 401 -18.48 4.23 -2.04
C THR A 401 -17.32 3.98 -3.01
N PHE A 402 -16.92 2.72 -3.24
CA PHE A 402 -15.89 2.43 -4.25
C PHE A 402 -16.34 2.87 -5.65
N ASP A 403 -15.80 3.98 -6.13
CA ASP A 403 -16.01 4.46 -7.48
C ASP A 403 -14.89 3.95 -8.40
N ARG A 404 -15.26 3.24 -9.47
CA ARG A 404 -14.31 2.82 -10.51
C ARG A 404 -13.64 4.01 -11.20
N ALA A 405 -14.25 5.20 -11.16
CA ALA A 405 -13.63 6.43 -11.64
C ALA A 405 -12.31 6.70 -10.90
N THR A 406 -12.23 6.44 -9.59
CA THR A 406 -11.01 6.64 -8.79
C THR A 406 -9.85 5.78 -9.28
N VAL A 407 -10.08 4.54 -9.72
CA VAL A 407 -9.02 3.69 -10.32
C VAL A 407 -8.50 4.31 -11.62
N THR A 408 -9.40 4.87 -12.42
CA THR A 408 -9.05 5.54 -13.69
C THR A 408 -8.24 6.81 -13.42
N ASP A 409 -8.59 7.56 -12.38
CA ASP A 409 -7.86 8.74 -11.93
C ASP A 409 -6.47 8.39 -11.40
N LEU A 410 -6.31 7.30 -10.63
CA LEU A 410 -4.99 6.85 -10.21
C LEU A 410 -4.11 6.44 -11.40
N LYS A 411 -4.70 5.81 -12.42
CA LYS A 411 -3.98 5.46 -13.66
C LYS A 411 -3.62 6.70 -14.49
N SER A 412 -4.42 7.76 -14.45
CA SER A 412 -4.15 9.00 -15.17
C SER A 412 -3.12 9.87 -14.44
N TYR A 413 -3.14 9.90 -13.11
CA TYR A 413 -2.19 10.64 -12.28
C TYR A 413 -0.73 10.22 -12.53
N LYS A 414 -0.51 8.92 -12.81
CA LYS A 414 0.77 8.37 -13.28
C LYS A 414 1.37 9.10 -14.49
N ARG A 415 0.55 9.78 -15.30
CA ARG A 415 0.99 10.54 -16.48
C ARG A 415 1.32 12.00 -16.19
N LEU A 416 0.86 12.56 -15.07
CA LEU A 416 0.89 14.01 -14.82
C LEU A 416 1.82 14.44 -13.68
N SER A 417 2.16 13.55 -12.74
CA SER A 417 2.86 13.93 -11.50
C SER A 417 4.38 14.12 -11.63
N GLY A 418 4.94 14.04 -12.83
CA GLY A 418 6.29 14.52 -13.09
C GLY A 418 6.17 15.72 -14.02
N THR A 419 6.91 16.79 -13.77
CA THR A 419 7.36 17.62 -14.91
C THR A 419 7.75 16.64 -16.00
N PRO A 420 7.21 16.74 -17.23
CA PRO A 420 7.59 15.83 -18.30
C PRO A 420 9.09 15.77 -18.24
N GLN A 421 9.68 14.59 -18.01
CA GLN A 421 11.13 14.51 -17.90
C GLN A 421 11.64 14.88 -19.29
N ILE A 422 11.90 16.17 -19.50
CA ILE A 422 12.16 16.77 -20.81
C ILE A 422 13.33 16.00 -21.41
N GLU A 423 14.31 15.64 -20.58
CA GLU A 423 15.42 14.76 -20.94
C GLU A 423 15.01 13.37 -21.45
N ARG A 424 14.01 12.73 -20.85
CA ARG A 424 13.54 11.40 -21.28
C ARG A 424 12.77 11.48 -22.59
N ILE A 425 11.93 12.51 -22.75
CA ILE A 425 11.21 12.78 -24.00
C ILE A 425 12.22 13.17 -25.09
N ALA A 426 13.21 13.98 -24.77
CA ALA A 426 14.29 14.35 -25.68
C ALA A 426 15.11 13.12 -26.10
N LYS A 427 15.48 12.23 -25.16
CA LYS A 427 16.17 10.97 -25.49
C LYS A 427 15.34 10.06 -26.39
N GLN A 428 14.03 9.94 -26.16
CA GLN A 428 13.14 9.20 -27.05
C GLN A 428 13.05 9.85 -28.43
N ALA A 429 12.90 11.17 -28.50
CA ALA A 429 12.88 11.90 -29.75
C ALA A 429 14.19 11.70 -30.54
N VAL A 430 15.35 11.83 -29.88
CA VAL A 430 16.67 11.57 -30.47
C VAL A 430 16.78 10.13 -30.95
N GLY A 431 16.32 9.15 -30.17
CA GLY A 431 16.31 7.74 -30.59
C GLY A 431 15.46 7.51 -31.85
N CYS A 432 14.24 8.05 -31.88
CA CYS A 432 13.38 7.97 -33.06
C CYS A 432 14.00 8.66 -34.29
N LEU A 433 14.59 9.84 -34.10
CA LEU A 433 15.28 10.58 -35.16
C LEU A 433 16.49 9.81 -35.70
N ALA A 434 17.29 9.21 -34.80
CA ALA A 434 18.42 8.38 -35.17
C ALA A 434 17.97 7.14 -35.95
N THR A 435 16.87 6.49 -35.55
CA THR A 435 16.26 5.39 -36.30
C THR A 435 15.81 5.86 -37.69
N VAL A 436 15.11 6.98 -37.81
CA VAL A 436 14.70 7.52 -39.12
C VAL A 436 15.91 7.82 -40.00
N ALA A 437 16.92 8.52 -39.45
CA ALA A 437 18.17 8.80 -40.15
C ALA A 437 18.88 7.49 -40.58
N SER A 438 18.81 6.45 -39.75
CA SER A 438 19.35 5.12 -40.06
C SER A 438 18.69 4.46 -41.26
N PHE A 439 17.38 4.67 -41.45
CA PHE A 439 16.65 4.19 -42.63
C PHE A 439 16.88 5.05 -43.87
N CYS A 440 17.36 6.28 -43.70
CA CYS A 440 17.72 7.20 -44.78
C CYS A 440 19.23 7.16 -45.13
N MET A 441 19.97 6.17 -44.60
CA MET A 441 21.44 6.17 -44.54
C MET A 441 22.21 6.22 -45.87
N ASP A 442 21.56 5.98 -47.02
CA ASP A 442 22.23 6.21 -48.32
C ASP A 442 22.52 7.71 -48.58
N GLN A 443 21.93 8.61 -47.78
CA GLN A 443 22.04 10.07 -47.96
C GLN A 443 22.75 10.81 -46.83
N ILE A 444 23.12 10.14 -45.73
CA ILE A 444 23.72 10.79 -44.55
C ILE A 444 25.14 10.24 -44.33
N LYS A 445 26.14 11.04 -44.68
CA LYS A 445 27.58 10.73 -44.69
C LYS A 445 28.33 11.32 -43.50
N SER A 446 27.72 12.23 -42.73
CA SER A 446 28.37 12.88 -41.59
C SER A 446 27.42 13.21 -40.44
N GLY A 447 27.98 13.42 -39.25
CA GLY A 447 27.20 13.84 -38.07
C GLY A 447 26.52 15.22 -38.24
N PHE A 448 27.08 16.11 -39.07
CA PHE A 448 26.44 17.40 -39.38
C PHE A 448 25.16 17.23 -40.20
N GLU A 449 25.14 16.29 -41.15
CA GLU A 449 23.95 15.99 -41.96
C GLU A 449 22.82 15.38 -41.11
N VAL A 450 23.13 14.69 -40.01
CA VAL A 450 22.12 14.26 -39.02
C VAL A 450 21.49 15.46 -38.33
N VAL A 451 22.28 16.46 -37.94
CA VAL A 451 21.79 17.69 -37.30
C VAL A 451 20.93 18.49 -38.26
N ASP A 452 21.35 18.62 -39.52
CA ASP A 452 20.59 19.31 -40.56
C ASP A 452 19.28 18.57 -40.89
N PHE A 453 19.33 17.24 -40.99
CA PHE A 453 18.13 16.41 -41.17
C PHE A 453 17.15 16.57 -40.02
N CYS A 454 17.63 16.50 -38.78
CA CYS A 454 16.78 16.69 -37.59
C CYS A 454 16.21 18.11 -37.54
N SER A 455 17.00 19.13 -37.89
CA SER A 455 16.57 20.53 -37.92
C SER A 455 15.52 20.78 -39.00
N ALA A 456 15.69 20.20 -40.18
CA ALA A 456 14.70 20.26 -41.26
C ALA A 456 13.40 19.52 -40.89
N LEU A 457 13.50 18.36 -40.25
CA LEU A 457 12.34 17.62 -39.75
C LEU A 457 11.60 18.40 -38.66
N LEU A 458 12.34 19.00 -37.73
CA LEU A 458 11.78 19.87 -36.68
C LEU A 458 11.10 21.09 -37.29
N ALA A 459 11.71 21.77 -38.26
CA ALA A 459 11.09 22.92 -38.93
C ALA A 459 9.82 22.54 -39.71
N SER A 460 9.77 21.34 -40.30
CA SER A 460 8.57 20.79 -40.93
C SER A 460 7.48 20.49 -39.89
N TYR A 461 7.87 19.91 -38.76
CA TYR A 461 6.96 19.62 -37.64
C TYR A 461 6.48 20.86 -36.91
N GLU A 462 7.29 21.91 -36.77
CA GLU A 462 6.87 23.18 -36.17
C GLU A 462 5.71 23.79 -36.98
N ARG A 463 5.80 23.79 -38.31
CA ARG A 463 4.68 24.25 -39.16
C ARG A 463 3.44 23.39 -38.95
N PHE A 464 3.59 22.07 -38.85
CA PHE A 464 2.47 21.17 -38.60
C PHE A 464 1.86 21.37 -37.20
N PHE A 465 2.69 21.50 -36.17
CA PHE A 465 2.30 21.68 -34.78
C PHE A 465 1.61 23.02 -34.57
N TYR A 466 2.17 24.12 -35.09
CA TYR A 466 1.54 25.43 -35.08
C TYR A 466 0.17 25.39 -35.76
N THR A 467 0.05 24.69 -36.89
CA THR A 467 -1.23 24.53 -37.59
C THR A 467 -2.24 23.77 -36.72
N LYS A 468 -1.84 22.63 -36.12
CA LYS A 468 -2.74 21.80 -35.29
C LYS A 468 -3.12 22.46 -33.96
N VAL A 469 -2.20 23.18 -33.33
CA VAL A 469 -2.50 23.95 -32.11
C VAL A 469 -3.47 25.08 -32.43
N LYS A 470 -3.26 25.79 -33.54
CA LYS A 470 -4.14 26.87 -33.99
C LYS A 470 -5.54 26.34 -34.36
N GLU A 471 -5.63 25.20 -35.05
CA GLU A 471 -6.90 24.50 -35.31
C GLU A 471 -7.63 24.14 -34.01
N LYS A 472 -6.91 23.63 -33.01
CA LYS A 472 -7.50 23.25 -31.71
C LYS A 472 -7.94 24.46 -30.90
N GLN A 473 -7.20 25.58 -30.97
CA GLN A 473 -7.59 26.85 -30.35
C GLN A 473 -8.84 27.42 -31.02
N ILE A 474 -8.91 27.39 -32.35
CA ILE A 474 -10.09 27.79 -33.13
C ILE A 474 -11.30 26.92 -32.75
N ASP A 475 -11.15 25.59 -32.67
CA ASP A 475 -12.24 24.69 -32.28
C ASP A 475 -12.73 24.96 -30.84
N GLN A 476 -11.81 25.25 -29.91
CA GLN A 476 -12.16 25.66 -28.55
C GLN A 476 -12.89 27.01 -28.49
N GLU A 477 -12.49 27.96 -29.33
CA GLU A 477 -13.12 29.27 -29.42
C GLU A 477 -14.51 29.19 -30.05
N ILE A 478 -14.68 28.37 -31.11
CA ILE A 478 -15.98 28.03 -31.69
C ILE A 478 -16.89 27.42 -30.63
N ARG A 479 -16.41 26.43 -29.86
CA ARG A 479 -17.22 25.82 -28.78
C ARG A 479 -17.59 26.81 -27.68
N ARG A 480 -16.68 27.71 -27.30
CA ARG A 480 -16.98 28.78 -26.33
C ARG A 480 -18.04 29.75 -26.86
N ASN A 481 -17.93 30.16 -28.12
CA ASN A 481 -18.88 31.06 -28.74
C ASN A 481 -20.25 30.41 -28.93
N PHE A 482 -20.28 29.13 -29.30
CA PHE A 482 -21.52 28.35 -29.39
C PHE A 482 -22.19 28.21 -28.02
N ARG A 483 -21.42 27.93 -26.96
CA ARG A 483 -21.93 27.87 -25.58
C ARG A 483 -22.49 29.21 -25.12
N ARG A 484 -21.81 30.33 -25.43
CA ARG A 484 -22.29 31.68 -25.13
C ARG A 484 -23.58 32.00 -25.88
N SER A 485 -23.69 31.67 -27.16
CA SER A 485 -24.92 31.88 -27.94
C SER A 485 -26.09 31.10 -27.32
N TYR A 486 -25.85 29.84 -26.95
CA TYR A 486 -26.87 29.00 -26.32
C TYR A 486 -27.31 29.52 -24.95
N GLU A 487 -26.38 30.07 -24.16
CA GLU A 487 -26.70 30.72 -22.88
C GLU A 487 -27.50 32.02 -23.09
N TYR A 488 -27.21 32.82 -24.12
CA TYR A 488 -27.99 34.02 -24.45
C TYR A 488 -29.39 33.69 -25.00
N ASP A 489 -29.53 32.65 -25.83
CA ASP A 489 -30.82 32.21 -26.37
C ASP A 489 -31.71 31.61 -25.27
N CYS A 490 -31.13 30.85 -24.32
CA CYS A 490 -31.87 30.37 -23.15
C CYS A 490 -32.28 31.49 -22.18
N VAL A 491 -31.43 32.50 -21.97
CA VAL A 491 -31.75 33.62 -21.05
C VAL A 491 -32.81 34.53 -21.67
N SER A 492 -32.79 34.75 -22.98
CA SER A 492 -33.83 35.52 -23.68
C SER A 492 -35.17 34.78 -23.76
N SER A 493 -35.20 33.47 -24.01
CA SER A 493 -36.46 32.71 -24.00
C SER A 493 -37.09 32.63 -22.60
N ILE A 494 -36.27 32.56 -21.54
CA ILE A 494 -36.76 32.57 -20.15
C ILE A 494 -37.31 33.95 -19.77
N GLN A 495 -36.76 35.05 -20.29
CA GLN A 495 -37.30 36.40 -20.02
C GLN A 495 -38.63 36.65 -20.75
N ASP A 496 -38.80 36.13 -21.97
CA ASP A 496 -40.07 36.25 -22.70
C ASP A 496 -41.18 35.38 -22.07
N ASP A 497 -40.84 34.20 -21.52
CA ASP A 497 -41.80 33.33 -20.83
C ASP A 497 -42.17 33.83 -19.41
N LEU A 498 -41.24 34.51 -18.71
CA LEU A 498 -41.51 35.08 -17.38
C LEU A 498 -42.24 36.44 -17.43
N GLY A 499 -42.28 37.11 -18.58
CA GLY A 499 -43.00 38.38 -18.77
C GLY A 499 -44.53 38.27 -18.75
N ASN A 500 -45.10 37.06 -18.74
CA ASN A 500 -46.55 36.82 -18.76
C ASN A 500 -47.07 36.02 -17.55
N CYS A 501 -46.28 35.85 -16.50
CA CYS A 501 -46.68 35.07 -15.34
C CYS A 501 -46.93 35.98 -14.13
N ASP A 502 -48.18 36.46 -13.97
CA ASP A 502 -48.68 37.05 -12.72
C ASP A 502 -48.70 35.99 -11.61
N TRP A 503 -47.58 35.85 -10.89
CA TRP A 503 -47.46 34.99 -9.73
C TRP A 503 -47.85 35.75 -8.45
N HIS A 504 -49.11 35.62 -8.05
CA HIS A 504 -49.55 35.88 -6.69
C HIS A 504 -49.34 34.62 -5.82
N GLY A 505 -48.27 34.60 -5.02
CA GLY A 505 -48.00 33.55 -4.04
C GLY A 505 -47.36 34.12 -2.76
N PRO A 506 -47.77 33.66 -1.56
CA PRO A 506 -47.57 34.39 -0.31
C PRO A 506 -46.18 34.18 0.31
N LEU A 507 -45.60 35.28 0.81
CA LEU A 507 -44.39 35.32 1.62
C LEU A 507 -44.63 34.58 2.96
N TYR A 508 -43.84 33.54 3.21
CA TYR A 508 -43.63 32.99 4.55
C TYR A 508 -42.26 33.44 5.07
N GLU A 509 -42.29 34.24 6.14
CA GLU A 509 -41.15 34.57 6.99
C GLU A 509 -40.82 33.37 7.88
N PHE A 510 -39.53 33.11 8.11
CA PHE A 510 -39.08 32.43 9.32
C PHE A 510 -37.79 33.05 9.86
N ALA A 511 -37.84 33.31 11.16
CA ALA A 511 -36.77 33.66 12.07
C ALA A 511 -35.91 32.44 12.44
#